data_AF-A0A8H8MMS2-F1
#
_entry.id   AF-A0A8H8MMS2-F1
#
_cell.length_a   1.000
_cell.length_b   1.000
_cell.length_c   1.000
_cell.angle_alpha   90.00
_cell.angle_beta   90.00
_cell.angle_gamma   90.00
#
_symmetry.space_group_name_H-M   'P 1'
#
loop_
_entity.id
_entity.type
_entity.pdbx_description
1 polymer ?
#
loop_
_entity_poly.entity_id
_entity_poly.type
_entity_poly.pdbx_seq_one_letter_code
_entity_poly.pdbx_strand_id
1 'polypeptide(L)'
;MSQSSDPSTSSNVIHNSSLTASQGSTGLLSSAGLAQTVDRLSQDFGLSPQGRQQLHVFTIQANSTIAEMWLFAALLGHETRFQQFTTLIDAQVQRLNQLETLIRHEWQLTKAQEDAIKRALRHLVIVSTTSYRDLSDRMKTYVGRYPGQFSLNLYLTDSAVTVSVNKFIEKDTHQVRGSLRKLIFAAAVGNRSLDGVVTKICTLYTSEYANGLPPISVKAHIAQLRQIAFGIVNSTHNAPSVPSTSSAPPAKRPKNDTGFWIAVDAKFVELVAMYGNDYKATGWREWETAIIEEDLARFDGQANLFTQEVINLYAPGVYN
;
A
#
# COMPACT_ATOMS: atom_id res chain seq x y z
N MET A 1 -2.87 10.43 38.49
CA MET A 1 -4.16 10.72 39.14
C MET A 1 -5.24 10.79 38.08
N SER A 2 -5.85 9.66 37.73
CA SER A 2 -7.10 9.64 36.96
C SER A 2 -7.86 8.40 37.39
N GLN A 3 -9.04 8.63 37.98
CA GLN A 3 -9.88 7.66 38.63
C GLN A 3 -10.49 6.71 37.59
N SER A 4 -10.25 5.41 37.76
CA SER A 4 -10.97 4.37 37.01
C SER A 4 -12.32 4.15 37.69
N SER A 5 -13.39 4.53 37.01
CA SER A 5 -14.76 4.25 37.41
C SER A 5 -15.09 2.78 37.14
N ASP A 6 -15.46 2.08 38.21
CA ASP A 6 -15.90 0.69 38.25
C ASP A 6 -17.13 0.42 37.36
N PRO A 7 -17.21 -0.74 36.67
CA PRO A 7 -18.42 -1.17 36.02
C PRO A 7 -19.38 -1.80 37.04
N SER A 8 -20.60 -1.24 37.04
CA SER A 8 -21.79 -1.66 37.75
C SER A 8 -22.05 -3.17 37.73
N THR A 9 -22.11 -3.73 38.94
CA THR A 9 -22.59 -5.06 39.27
C THR A 9 -24.02 -5.23 38.78
N SER A 10 -24.21 -6.02 37.72
CA SER A 10 -25.53 -6.42 37.25
C SER A 10 -26.08 -7.50 38.19
N SER A 11 -27.06 -7.12 39.02
CA SER A 11 -27.83 -8.04 39.86
C SER A 11 -28.62 -9.01 38.97
N ASN A 12 -28.12 -10.23 38.82
CA ASN A 12 -28.91 -11.36 38.35
C ASN A 12 -29.95 -11.71 39.42
N VAL A 13 -31.15 -11.15 39.27
CA VAL A 13 -32.34 -11.62 39.98
C VAL A 13 -32.75 -12.94 39.33
N ILE A 14 -32.24 -14.05 39.86
CA ILE A 14 -32.76 -15.38 39.57
C ILE A 14 -34.15 -15.44 40.21
N HIS A 15 -35.19 -15.19 39.41
CA HIS A 15 -36.56 -15.50 39.81
C HIS A 15 -36.66 -17.01 39.96
N ASN A 16 -36.53 -17.46 41.22
CA ASN A 16 -36.75 -18.83 41.62
C ASN A 16 -38.27 -19.08 41.57
N SER A 17 -38.79 -19.38 40.38
CA SER A 17 -40.17 -19.79 40.19
C SER A 17 -40.33 -21.17 40.82
N SER A 18 -40.77 -21.18 42.09
CA SER A 18 -41.12 -22.41 42.80
C SER A 18 -42.26 -23.11 42.05
N LEU A 19 -41.95 -24.29 41.50
CA LEU A 19 -42.94 -25.25 41.03
C LEU A 19 -43.69 -25.82 42.23
N THR A 20 -44.70 -25.10 42.71
CA THR A 20 -45.75 -25.69 43.54
C THR A 20 -46.63 -26.54 42.63
N ALA A 21 -46.30 -27.83 42.54
CA ALA A 21 -47.15 -28.85 41.93
C ALA A 21 -48.41 -29.02 42.79
N SER A 22 -49.39 -28.14 42.59
CA SER A 22 -50.76 -28.31 43.06
C SER A 22 -51.40 -29.45 42.27
N GLN A 23 -51.37 -30.65 42.82
CA GLN A 23 -52.27 -31.73 42.42
C GLN A 23 -53.72 -31.27 42.66
N GLY A 24 -54.52 -31.09 41.60
CA GLY A 24 -55.94 -30.78 41.77
C GLY A 24 -56.69 -30.36 40.51
N SER A 25 -57.65 -31.20 40.12
CA SER A 25 -58.79 -30.95 39.23
C SER A 25 -58.51 -30.75 37.74
N THR A 26 -58.88 -31.77 36.95
CA THR A 26 -59.30 -31.65 35.54
C THR A 26 -60.67 -30.97 35.45
N GLY A 27 -60.84 -29.86 36.17
CA GLY A 27 -62.00 -28.99 36.00
C GLY A 27 -61.80 -28.16 34.74
N LEU A 28 -62.71 -28.28 33.77
CA LEU A 28 -62.77 -27.41 32.60
C LEU A 28 -62.73 -25.96 33.08
N LEU A 29 -61.57 -25.29 32.90
CA LEU A 29 -61.45 -23.87 33.16
C LEU A 29 -62.48 -23.14 32.30
N SER A 30 -63.25 -22.23 32.91
CA SER A 30 -64.12 -21.35 32.14
C SER A 30 -63.29 -20.58 31.12
N SER A 31 -63.89 -20.19 29.99
CA SER A 31 -63.21 -19.42 28.94
C SER A 31 -62.51 -18.17 29.48
N ALA A 32 -63.08 -17.54 30.52
CA ALA A 32 -62.49 -16.40 31.22
C ALA A 32 -61.24 -16.76 32.03
N GLY A 33 -61.23 -17.90 32.74
CA GLY A 33 -60.06 -18.36 33.52
C GLY A 33 -58.90 -18.79 32.63
N LEU A 34 -59.22 -19.38 31.47
CA LEU A 34 -58.25 -19.78 30.46
C LEU A 34 -57.63 -18.56 29.76
N ALA A 35 -58.42 -17.53 29.45
CA ALA A 35 -57.91 -16.25 28.96
C ALA A 35 -56.98 -15.55 29.97
N GLN A 36 -57.36 -15.48 31.25
CA GLN A 36 -56.48 -14.94 32.31
C GLN A 36 -55.16 -15.72 32.44
N THR A 37 -55.20 -17.05 32.25
CA THR A 37 -53.99 -17.87 32.28
C THR A 37 -53.07 -17.54 31.11
N VAL A 38 -53.61 -17.41 29.89
CA VAL A 38 -52.84 -17.00 28.71
C VAL A 38 -52.22 -15.62 28.89
N ASP A 39 -52.97 -14.65 29.43
CA ASP A 39 -52.46 -13.30 29.68
C ASP A 39 -51.32 -13.29 30.70
N ARG A 40 -51.46 -14.06 31.78
CA ARG A 40 -50.42 -14.20 32.80
C ARG A 40 -49.15 -14.83 32.22
N LEU A 41 -49.27 -15.95 31.50
CA LEU A 41 -48.12 -16.59 30.83
C LEU A 41 -47.48 -15.66 29.81
N SER A 42 -48.30 -14.91 29.08
CA SER A 42 -47.82 -13.92 28.12
C SER A 42 -46.98 -12.83 28.78
N GLN A 43 -47.36 -12.37 29.98
CA GLN A 43 -46.57 -11.42 30.77
C GLN A 43 -45.32 -12.08 31.35
N ASP A 44 -45.45 -13.26 31.97
CA ASP A 44 -44.36 -13.98 32.63
C ASP A 44 -43.21 -14.29 31.65
N PHE A 45 -43.54 -14.62 30.39
CA PHE A 45 -42.55 -14.89 29.34
C PHE A 45 -42.23 -13.69 28.44
N GLY A 46 -42.82 -12.52 28.69
CA GLY A 46 -42.57 -11.30 27.93
C GLY A 46 -42.96 -11.42 26.45
N LEU A 47 -44.06 -12.12 26.14
CA LEU A 47 -44.49 -12.37 24.76
C LEU A 47 -44.93 -11.08 24.06
N SER A 48 -44.46 -10.93 22.81
CA SER A 48 -44.92 -9.90 21.89
C SER A 48 -46.42 -10.08 21.58
N PRO A 49 -47.14 -9.05 21.12
CA PRO A 49 -48.56 -9.17 20.78
C PRO A 49 -48.87 -10.34 19.83
N GLN A 50 -47.99 -10.60 18.87
CA GLN A 50 -48.09 -11.74 17.96
C GLN A 50 -47.89 -13.09 18.68
N GLY A 51 -46.91 -13.17 19.59
CA GLY A 51 -46.70 -14.36 20.43
C GLY A 51 -47.88 -14.65 21.35
N ARG A 52 -48.52 -13.61 21.91
CA ARG A 52 -49.76 -13.78 22.70
C ARG A 52 -50.89 -14.33 21.86
N GLN A 53 -51.04 -13.82 20.64
CA GLN A 53 -52.06 -14.32 19.71
C GLN A 53 -51.81 -15.77 19.32
N GLN A 54 -50.55 -16.15 19.07
CA GLN A 54 -50.17 -17.55 18.81
C GLN A 54 -50.47 -18.46 20.00
N LEU A 55 -50.18 -18.01 21.23
CA LEU A 55 -50.51 -18.74 22.46
C LEU A 55 -52.02 -18.91 22.63
N HIS A 56 -52.81 -17.86 22.37
CA HIS A 56 -54.28 -17.93 22.39
C HIS A 56 -54.83 -18.95 21.38
N VAL A 57 -54.34 -18.91 20.13
CA VAL A 57 -54.78 -19.83 19.07
C VAL A 57 -54.41 -21.27 19.43
N PHE A 58 -53.20 -21.51 19.90
CA PHE A 58 -52.75 -22.83 20.35
C PHE A 58 -53.65 -23.39 21.44
N THR A 59 -53.97 -22.56 22.45
CA THR A 59 -54.80 -22.99 23.60
C THR A 59 -56.22 -23.37 23.18
N ILE A 60 -56.80 -22.65 22.21
CA ILE A 60 -58.15 -22.93 21.70
C ILE A 60 -58.15 -24.18 20.79
N GLN A 61 -57.13 -24.36 19.96
CA GLN A 61 -57.12 -25.42 18.94
C GLN A 61 -56.69 -26.79 19.46
N ALA A 62 -55.76 -26.84 20.42
CA ALA A 62 -55.16 -28.09 20.86
C ALA A 62 -55.80 -28.68 22.13
N ASN A 63 -56.82 -28.02 22.72
CA ASN A 63 -57.37 -28.38 24.05
C ASN A 63 -56.26 -28.63 25.08
N SER A 64 -55.22 -27.78 25.02
CA SER A 64 -53.95 -28.01 25.70
C SER A 64 -54.10 -28.00 27.22
N THR A 65 -53.30 -28.82 27.89
CA THR A 65 -53.12 -28.72 29.34
C THR A 65 -52.35 -27.45 29.71
N ILE A 66 -52.49 -27.00 30.97
CA ILE A 66 -51.76 -25.83 31.48
C ILE A 66 -50.23 -26.01 31.31
N ALA A 67 -49.72 -27.23 31.47
CA ALA A 67 -48.31 -27.54 31.29
C ALA A 67 -47.84 -27.34 29.84
N GLU A 68 -48.64 -27.76 28.86
CA GLU A 68 -48.35 -27.55 27.44
C GLU A 68 -48.42 -26.07 27.05
N MET A 69 -49.37 -25.31 27.61
CA MET A 69 -49.41 -23.85 27.45
C MET A 69 -48.15 -23.18 27.99
N TRP A 70 -47.65 -23.63 29.15
CA TRP A 70 -46.42 -23.14 29.77
C TRP A 70 -45.21 -23.40 28.88
N LEU A 71 -45.09 -24.62 28.35
CA LEU A 71 -44.00 -25.01 27.46
C LEU A 71 -44.05 -24.20 26.15
N PHE A 72 -45.23 -24.02 25.56
CA PHE A 72 -45.40 -23.26 24.33
C PHE A 72 -45.09 -21.77 24.54
N ALA A 73 -45.56 -21.18 25.65
CA ALA A 73 -45.22 -19.80 26.02
C ALA A 73 -43.71 -19.64 26.25
N ALA A 74 -43.06 -20.60 26.91
CA ALA A 74 -41.61 -20.61 27.08
C ALA A 74 -40.87 -20.67 25.74
N LEU A 75 -41.31 -21.52 24.81
CA LEU A 75 -40.74 -21.61 23.45
C LEU A 75 -40.87 -20.29 22.68
N LEU A 76 -42.05 -19.67 22.68
CA LEU A 76 -42.27 -18.36 22.05
C LEU A 76 -41.42 -17.25 22.69
N GLY A 77 -41.28 -17.27 24.01
CA GLY A 77 -40.44 -16.33 24.75
C GLY A 77 -38.95 -16.55 24.47
N HIS A 78 -38.51 -17.79 24.26
CA HIS A 78 -37.15 -18.11 23.84
C HIS A 78 -36.88 -17.67 22.40
N GLU A 79 -37.80 -17.93 21.48
CA GLU A 79 -37.73 -17.50 20.08
C GLU A 79 -37.57 -15.97 19.98
N THR A 80 -38.41 -15.22 20.71
CA THR A 80 -38.34 -13.75 20.73
C THR A 80 -37.00 -13.24 21.25
N ARG A 81 -36.50 -13.81 22.36
CA ARG A 81 -35.20 -13.45 22.93
C ARG A 81 -34.05 -13.81 22.00
N PHE A 82 -34.14 -14.95 21.32
CA PHE A 82 -33.15 -15.38 20.34
C PHE A 82 -33.09 -14.40 19.16
N GLN A 83 -34.23 -14.00 18.60
CA GLN A 83 -34.28 -13.00 17.52
C GLN A 83 -33.71 -11.64 17.93
N GLN A 84 -33.99 -11.17 19.15
CA GLN A 84 -33.38 -9.95 19.69
C GLN A 84 -31.86 -10.09 19.80
N PHE A 85 -31.38 -11.23 20.29
CA PHE A 85 -29.96 -11.51 20.40
C PHE A 85 -29.27 -11.56 19.03
N THR A 86 -29.88 -12.22 18.03
CA THR A 86 -29.38 -12.21 16.64
C THR A 86 -29.30 -10.79 16.09
N THR A 87 -30.33 -9.97 16.30
CA THR A 87 -30.34 -8.57 15.85
C THR A 87 -29.21 -7.75 16.50
N LEU A 88 -28.95 -7.98 17.79
CA LEU A 88 -27.84 -7.34 18.49
C LEU A 88 -26.48 -7.80 17.94
N ILE A 89 -26.31 -9.10 17.68
CA ILE A 89 -25.09 -9.62 17.05
C ILE A 89 -24.88 -8.98 15.68
N ASP A 90 -25.90 -8.94 14.83
CA ASP A 90 -25.81 -8.36 13.49
C ASP A 90 -25.42 -6.86 13.55
N ALA A 91 -26.01 -6.11 14.49
CA ALA A 91 -25.65 -4.73 14.72
C ALA A 91 -24.18 -4.56 15.16
N GLN A 92 -23.65 -5.47 16.00
CA GLN A 92 -22.24 -5.46 16.39
C GLN A 92 -21.32 -5.81 15.21
N VAL A 93 -21.68 -6.80 14.40
CA VAL A 93 -20.94 -7.16 13.18
C VAL A 93 -20.86 -5.96 12.23
N GLN A 94 -21.96 -5.23 12.03
CA GLN A 94 -21.95 -4.02 11.21
C GLN A 94 -21.02 -2.95 11.75
N ARG A 95 -21.01 -2.72 13.07
CA ARG A 95 -20.09 -1.77 13.71
C ARG A 95 -18.62 -2.18 13.56
N LEU A 96 -18.31 -3.47 13.71
CA LEU A 96 -16.96 -3.99 13.51
C LEU A 96 -16.50 -3.80 12.06
N ASN A 97 -17.36 -4.08 11.09
CA ASN A 97 -17.06 -3.85 9.67
C ASN A 97 -16.81 -2.37 9.36
N GLN A 98 -17.57 -1.46 9.99
CA GLN A 98 -17.33 -0.02 9.85
C GLN A 98 -16.00 0.40 10.46
N LEU A 99 -15.66 -0.09 11.66
CA LEU A 99 -14.36 0.17 12.29
C LEU A 99 -13.21 -0.38 11.44
N GLU A 100 -13.34 -1.59 10.91
CA GLU A 100 -12.35 -2.17 10.00
C GLU A 100 -12.17 -1.31 8.75
N THR A 101 -13.25 -0.77 8.20
CA THR A 101 -13.20 0.14 7.04
C THR A 101 -12.46 1.43 7.38
N LEU A 102 -12.74 2.05 8.53
CA LEU A 102 -12.05 3.26 8.97
C LEU A 102 -10.55 3.00 9.22
N ILE A 103 -10.21 1.89 9.88
CA ILE A 103 -8.81 1.48 10.11
C ILE A 103 -8.10 1.26 8.77
N ARG A 104 -8.76 0.64 7.80
CA ARG A 104 -8.21 0.45 6.45
C ARG A 104 -7.94 1.77 5.72
N HIS A 105 -8.79 2.77 5.90
CA HIS A 105 -8.56 4.11 5.34
C HIS A 105 -7.39 4.85 5.98
N GLU A 106 -7.13 4.62 7.27
CA GLU A 106 -6.04 5.27 7.99
C GLU A 106 -4.71 4.49 7.93
N TRP A 107 -4.69 3.29 7.38
CA TRP A 107 -3.48 2.48 7.30
C TRP A 107 -2.39 3.20 6.50
N GLN A 108 -1.20 3.31 7.10
CA GLN A 108 -0.03 3.96 6.50
C GLN A 108 1.22 3.11 6.74
N LEU A 109 2.19 3.27 5.84
CA LEU A 109 3.52 2.72 6.00
C LEU A 109 4.20 3.36 7.22
N THR A 110 4.86 2.53 8.02
CA THR A 110 5.79 3.05 9.04
C THR A 110 7.03 3.61 8.36
N LYS A 111 7.72 4.55 9.03
CA LYS A 111 8.96 5.15 8.50
C LYS A 111 10.04 4.10 8.17
N ALA A 112 10.17 3.05 8.97
CA ALA A 112 11.12 1.98 8.72
C ALA A 112 10.80 1.21 7.42
N GLN A 113 9.52 0.96 7.16
CA GLN A 113 9.06 0.31 5.92
C GLN A 113 9.27 1.22 4.71
N GLU A 114 8.94 2.51 4.84
CA GLU A 114 9.24 3.50 3.80
C GLU A 114 10.73 3.53 3.45
N ASP A 115 11.61 3.59 4.45
CA ASP A 115 13.05 3.65 4.27
C ASP A 115 13.60 2.36 3.63
N ALA A 116 13.06 1.20 4.00
CA ALA A 116 13.40 -0.08 3.39
C ALA A 116 13.00 -0.13 1.91
N ILE A 117 11.77 0.26 1.57
CA ILE A 117 11.28 0.34 0.17
C ILE A 117 12.12 1.35 -0.62
N LYS A 118 12.41 2.52 -0.06
CA LYS A 118 13.27 3.55 -0.66
C LYS A 118 14.67 3.01 -0.97
N ARG A 119 15.28 2.28 -0.03
CA ARG A 119 16.60 1.68 -0.22
C ARG A 119 16.59 0.62 -1.33
N ALA A 120 15.57 -0.24 -1.35
CA ALA A 120 15.41 -1.24 -2.41
C ALA A 120 15.17 -0.60 -3.79
N LEU A 121 14.33 0.45 -3.87
CA LEU A 121 14.14 1.23 -5.10
C LEU A 121 15.43 1.87 -5.60
N ARG A 122 16.23 2.42 -4.68
CA ARG A 122 17.54 2.99 -5.02
C ARG A 122 18.50 1.94 -5.55
N HIS A 123 18.57 0.78 -4.91
CA HIS A 123 19.38 -0.33 -5.41
C HIS A 123 18.90 -0.77 -6.81
N LEU A 124 17.60 -1.00 -6.99
CA LEU A 124 17.03 -1.43 -8.26
C LEU A 124 17.27 -0.42 -9.40
N VAL A 125 17.27 0.89 -9.12
CA VAL A 125 17.48 1.91 -10.16
C VAL A 125 18.92 1.92 -10.69
N ILE A 126 19.91 1.54 -9.89
CA ILE A 126 21.33 1.51 -10.30
C ILE A 126 21.76 0.15 -10.87
N VAL A 127 21.13 -0.95 -10.44
CA VAL A 127 21.38 -2.31 -10.95
C VAL A 127 20.43 -2.68 -12.10
N SER A 128 19.60 -1.73 -12.55
CA SER A 128 18.58 -2.01 -13.56
C SER A 128 19.19 -2.47 -14.88
N THR A 129 19.06 -3.76 -15.17
CA THR A 129 19.31 -4.36 -16.49
C THR A 129 18.04 -4.37 -17.35
N THR A 130 17.02 -3.60 -16.99
CA THR A 130 15.75 -3.53 -17.72
C THR A 130 15.29 -2.08 -17.86
N SER A 131 14.25 -1.85 -18.66
CA SER A 131 13.64 -0.54 -18.83
C SER A 131 13.32 0.15 -17.50
N TYR A 132 13.52 1.46 -17.46
CA TYR A 132 13.14 2.33 -16.35
C TYR A 132 11.66 2.66 -16.28
N ARG A 133 10.87 2.32 -17.33
CA ARG A 133 9.42 2.52 -17.33
C ARG A 133 8.76 1.66 -16.26
N ASP A 134 9.19 0.41 -16.16
CA ASP A 134 8.53 -0.60 -15.31
C ASP A 134 9.23 -0.73 -13.94
N LEU A 135 10.01 0.27 -13.52
CA LEU A 135 10.72 0.25 -12.24
C LEU A 135 9.75 0.12 -11.05
N SER A 136 8.60 0.81 -11.13
CA SER A 136 7.57 0.73 -10.08
C SER A 136 6.97 -0.68 -10.01
N ASP A 137 6.64 -1.28 -11.15
CA ASP A 137 6.03 -2.62 -11.21
C ASP A 137 7.02 -3.72 -10.81
N ARG A 138 8.30 -3.57 -11.16
CA ARG A 138 9.37 -4.44 -10.64
C ARG A 138 9.48 -4.35 -9.12
N MET A 139 9.38 -3.15 -8.55
CA MET A 139 9.40 -2.99 -7.10
C MET A 139 8.16 -3.59 -6.44
N LYS A 140 6.96 -3.38 -7.01
CA LYS A 140 5.71 -4.02 -6.53
C LYS A 140 5.85 -5.55 -6.54
N THR A 141 6.38 -6.09 -7.64
CA THR A 141 6.66 -7.54 -7.78
C THR A 141 7.66 -8.02 -6.74
N TYR A 142 8.72 -7.25 -6.48
CA TYR A 142 9.74 -7.59 -5.49
C TYR A 142 9.17 -7.61 -4.06
N VAL A 143 8.40 -6.59 -3.67
CA VAL A 143 7.70 -6.53 -2.38
C VAL A 143 6.70 -7.67 -2.25
N GLY A 144 5.93 -7.96 -3.30
CA GLY A 144 4.99 -9.09 -3.33
C GLY A 144 5.66 -10.45 -3.18
N ARG A 145 6.87 -10.61 -3.73
CA ARG A 145 7.64 -11.85 -3.62
C ARG A 145 8.31 -12.02 -2.26
N TYR A 146 8.69 -10.92 -1.60
CA TYR A 146 9.43 -10.91 -0.34
C TYR A 146 8.81 -9.99 0.74
N PRO A 147 7.53 -10.14 1.08
CA PRO A 147 6.83 -9.23 2.00
C PRO A 147 7.48 -9.18 3.39
N GLY A 148 8.04 -10.31 3.85
CA GLY A 148 8.71 -10.41 5.15
C GLY A 148 9.96 -9.53 5.28
N GLN A 149 10.67 -9.24 4.18
CA GLN A 149 11.85 -8.35 4.23
C GLN A 149 11.48 -6.89 4.55
N PHE A 150 10.23 -6.51 4.26
CA PHE A 150 9.69 -5.19 4.53
C PHE A 150 8.74 -5.18 5.73
N SER A 151 8.60 -6.29 6.46
CA SER A 151 7.57 -6.44 7.50
C SER A 151 6.15 -6.10 6.97
N LEU A 152 5.85 -6.51 5.75
CA LEU A 152 4.59 -6.25 5.03
C LEU A 152 3.82 -7.54 4.75
N ASN A 153 3.65 -8.40 5.75
CA ASN A 153 3.01 -9.72 5.59
C ASN A 153 1.57 -9.65 5.06
N LEU A 154 0.88 -8.53 5.29
CA LEU A 154 -0.48 -8.29 4.81
C LEU A 154 -0.54 -7.77 3.36
N TYR A 155 0.60 -7.53 2.69
CA TYR A 155 0.63 -6.97 1.35
C TYR A 155 -0.04 -7.86 0.29
N LEU A 156 -0.08 -9.18 0.50
CA LEU A 156 -0.75 -10.09 -0.45
C LEU A 156 -2.23 -10.33 -0.13
N THR A 157 -2.64 -10.11 1.12
CA THR A 157 -3.96 -10.49 1.62
C THR A 157 -4.89 -9.31 1.84
N ASP A 158 -4.34 -8.13 2.15
CA ASP A 158 -5.12 -6.92 2.41
C ASP A 158 -4.96 -5.91 1.24
N SER A 159 -6.08 -5.65 0.57
CA SER A 159 -6.15 -4.70 -0.54
C SER A 159 -5.83 -3.25 -0.14
N ALA A 160 -6.18 -2.82 1.07
CA ALA A 160 -5.90 -1.47 1.55
C ALA A 160 -4.39 -1.26 1.73
N VAL A 161 -3.73 -2.26 2.34
CA VAL A 161 -2.26 -2.30 2.47
C VAL A 161 -1.61 -2.27 1.09
N THR A 162 -2.09 -3.10 0.16
CA THR A 162 -1.57 -3.16 -1.21
C THR A 162 -1.65 -1.81 -1.92
N VAL A 163 -2.81 -1.14 -1.86
CA VAL A 163 -3.03 0.17 -2.49
C VAL A 163 -2.11 1.24 -1.90
N SER A 164 -2.02 1.32 -0.58
CA SER A 164 -1.16 2.29 0.10
C SER A 164 0.32 2.08 -0.20
N VAL A 165 0.79 0.83 -0.21
CA VAL A 165 2.18 0.49 -0.56
C VAL A 165 2.46 0.80 -2.04
N ASN A 166 1.56 0.44 -2.96
CA ASN A 166 1.73 0.69 -4.39
C ASN A 166 1.78 2.18 -4.71
N LYS A 167 0.89 2.97 -4.10
CA LYS A 167 0.88 4.44 -4.23
C LYS A 167 2.19 5.05 -3.73
N PHE A 168 2.74 4.55 -2.63
CA PHE A 168 4.04 4.97 -2.12
C PHE A 168 5.17 4.62 -3.09
N ILE A 169 5.21 3.37 -3.58
CA ILE A 169 6.22 2.91 -4.56
C ILE A 169 6.21 3.78 -5.82
N GLU A 170 5.04 4.09 -6.38
CA GLU A 170 4.92 4.93 -7.58
C GLU A 170 5.48 6.33 -7.36
N LYS A 171 5.03 6.98 -6.27
CA LYS A 171 5.51 8.32 -5.89
C LYS A 171 7.03 8.34 -5.73
N ASP A 172 7.59 7.41 -4.96
CA ASP A 172 9.01 7.39 -4.66
C ASP A 172 9.86 6.93 -5.84
N THR A 173 9.33 6.09 -6.74
CA THR A 173 9.98 5.73 -8.01
C THR A 173 10.29 6.99 -8.84
N HIS A 174 9.32 7.90 -8.97
CA HIS A 174 9.55 9.18 -9.66
C HIS A 174 10.61 10.04 -8.98
N GLN A 175 10.60 10.09 -7.64
CA GLN A 175 11.56 10.87 -6.87
C GLN A 175 12.99 10.31 -6.98
N VAL A 176 13.15 8.99 -6.88
CA VAL A 176 14.43 8.29 -7.00
C VAL A 176 15.00 8.47 -8.41
N ARG A 177 14.18 8.25 -9.47
CA ARG A 177 14.58 8.53 -10.85
C ARG A 177 14.97 9.99 -11.03
N GLY A 178 14.15 10.93 -10.55
CA GLY A 178 14.44 12.35 -10.64
C GLY A 178 15.77 12.73 -9.98
N SER A 179 16.08 12.11 -8.84
CA SER A 179 17.32 12.33 -8.09
C SER A 179 18.53 11.75 -8.81
N LEU A 180 18.42 10.53 -9.34
CA LEU A 180 19.51 9.90 -10.11
C LEU A 180 19.81 10.72 -11.37
N ARG A 181 18.76 11.12 -12.12
CA ARG A 181 18.91 11.99 -13.29
C ARG A 181 19.71 13.25 -12.97
N LYS A 182 19.38 13.95 -11.88
CA LYS A 182 20.13 15.15 -11.47
C LYS A 182 21.61 14.86 -11.22
N LEU A 183 21.94 13.75 -10.58
CA LEU A 183 23.33 13.34 -10.35
C LEU A 183 24.06 13.05 -11.66
N ILE A 184 23.40 12.36 -12.60
CA ILE A 184 23.97 12.05 -13.92
C ILE A 184 24.22 13.32 -14.74
N PHE A 185 23.26 14.25 -14.80
CA PHE A 185 23.47 15.53 -15.50
C PHE A 185 24.59 16.35 -14.84
N ALA A 186 24.64 16.40 -13.51
CA ALA A 186 25.71 17.09 -12.81
C ALA A 186 27.09 16.48 -13.07
N ALA A 187 27.17 15.15 -13.21
CA ALA A 187 28.38 14.43 -13.58
C ALA A 187 28.79 14.68 -15.03
N ALA A 188 27.82 14.67 -15.98
CA ALA A 188 28.07 14.89 -17.39
C ALA A 188 28.60 16.30 -17.69
N VAL A 189 28.08 17.32 -16.99
CA VAL A 189 28.43 18.72 -17.26
C VAL A 189 29.69 19.16 -16.52
N GLY A 190 29.97 18.62 -15.33
CA GLY A 190 31.11 19.05 -14.52
C GLY A 190 32.36 18.18 -14.62
N ASN A 191 32.48 17.41 -15.69
CA ASN A 191 33.67 16.62 -16.05
C ASN A 191 34.31 15.82 -14.89
N ARG A 192 33.48 15.10 -14.14
CA ARG A 192 33.96 14.27 -13.02
C ARG A 192 34.44 12.93 -13.55
N SER A 193 35.50 12.36 -12.96
CA SER A 193 35.94 11.00 -13.31
C SER A 193 34.83 9.98 -13.10
N LEU A 194 34.77 8.98 -13.98
CA LEU A 194 33.72 7.95 -13.92
C LEU A 194 33.72 7.24 -12.55
N ASP A 195 34.88 6.87 -12.03
CA ASP A 195 35.01 6.17 -10.75
C ASP A 195 34.51 7.01 -9.57
N GLY A 196 34.78 8.32 -9.56
CA GLY A 196 34.28 9.22 -8.53
C GLY A 196 32.75 9.35 -8.57
N VAL A 197 32.17 9.39 -9.77
CA VAL A 197 30.71 9.46 -9.96
C VAL A 197 30.05 8.15 -9.55
N VAL A 198 30.57 7.01 -10.00
CA VAL A 198 30.04 5.69 -9.69
C VAL A 198 30.10 5.45 -8.19
N THR A 199 31.26 5.69 -7.54
CA THR A 199 31.41 5.55 -6.09
C THR A 199 30.41 6.42 -5.33
N LYS A 200 30.24 7.68 -5.74
CA LYS A 200 29.26 8.59 -5.13
C LYS A 200 27.82 8.11 -5.31
N ILE A 201 27.44 7.64 -6.49
CA ILE A 201 26.09 7.13 -6.74
C ILE A 201 25.86 5.84 -5.95
N CYS A 202 26.79 4.90 -6.01
CA CYS A 202 26.71 3.63 -5.29
C CYS A 202 26.56 3.83 -3.79
N THR A 203 27.38 4.68 -3.16
CA THR A 203 27.30 4.97 -1.71
C THR A 203 25.98 5.63 -1.31
N LEU A 204 25.36 6.44 -2.19
CA LEU A 204 24.06 7.07 -1.93
C LEU A 204 22.87 6.13 -2.13
N TYR A 205 23.02 5.12 -3.00
CA TYR A 205 21.92 4.28 -3.46
C TYR A 205 21.93 2.85 -2.90
N THR A 206 23.08 2.35 -2.45
CA THR A 206 23.19 1.03 -1.82
C THR A 206 24.27 1.00 -0.75
N SER A 207 24.00 0.29 0.34
CA SER A 207 24.97 0.03 1.40
C SER A 207 25.96 -1.08 1.04
N GLU A 208 25.64 -1.91 0.04
CA GLU A 208 26.45 -3.07 -0.34
C GLU A 208 27.83 -2.68 -0.88
N TYR A 209 27.95 -1.49 -1.47
CA TYR A 209 29.19 -1.01 -2.08
C TYR A 209 29.94 -0.01 -1.19
N ALA A 210 29.62 0.08 0.11
CA ALA A 210 30.34 0.99 1.01
C ALA A 210 31.85 0.68 1.07
N ASN A 211 32.24 -0.60 0.91
CA ASN A 211 33.62 -1.07 1.03
C ASN A 211 34.13 -1.83 -0.20
N GLY A 212 33.33 -1.92 -1.27
CA GLY A 212 33.61 -2.77 -2.43
C GLY A 212 33.70 -1.98 -3.73
N LEU A 213 34.40 -2.55 -4.71
CA LEU A 213 34.38 -2.02 -6.07
C LEU A 213 32.99 -2.24 -6.68
N PRO A 214 32.35 -1.20 -7.24
CA PRO A 214 31.10 -1.34 -7.96
C PRO A 214 31.24 -2.37 -9.10
N PRO A 215 30.23 -3.22 -9.35
CA PRO A 215 30.25 -4.14 -10.48
C PRO A 215 30.45 -3.40 -11.81
N ILE A 216 31.17 -4.04 -12.75
CA ILE A 216 31.43 -3.48 -14.09
C ILE A 216 30.12 -3.09 -14.78
N SER A 217 29.07 -3.88 -14.63
CA SER A 217 27.74 -3.59 -15.18
C SER A 217 27.15 -2.27 -14.67
N VAL A 218 27.31 -1.97 -13.38
CA VAL A 218 26.83 -0.70 -12.79
C VAL A 218 27.66 0.48 -13.32
N LYS A 219 28.99 0.29 -13.45
CA LYS A 219 29.89 1.31 -14.01
C LYS A 219 29.56 1.61 -15.47
N ALA A 220 29.38 0.59 -16.30
CA ALA A 220 28.96 0.71 -17.69
C ALA A 220 27.60 1.37 -17.83
N HIS A 221 26.65 1.03 -16.96
CA HIS A 221 25.34 1.63 -16.95
C HIS A 221 25.37 3.12 -16.63
N ILE A 222 26.14 3.52 -15.60
CA ILE A 222 26.33 4.93 -15.26
C ILE A 222 27.05 5.70 -16.38
N ALA A 223 28.04 5.08 -17.04
CA ALA A 223 28.70 5.65 -18.21
C ALA A 223 27.70 5.91 -19.35
N GLN A 224 26.84 4.94 -19.68
CA GLN A 224 25.78 5.11 -20.68
C GLN A 224 24.84 6.26 -20.33
N LEU A 225 24.33 6.31 -19.09
CA LEU A 225 23.45 7.38 -18.62
C LEU A 225 24.15 8.76 -18.77
N ARG A 226 25.45 8.83 -18.46
CA ARG A 226 26.24 10.05 -18.58
C ARG A 226 26.42 10.51 -20.02
N GLN A 227 26.70 9.59 -20.96
CA GLN A 227 26.79 9.92 -22.37
C GLN A 227 25.46 10.44 -22.93
N ILE A 228 24.32 9.82 -22.57
CA ILE A 228 22.99 10.28 -22.99
C ILE A 228 22.72 11.69 -22.46
N ALA A 229 23.01 11.93 -21.17
CA ALA A 229 22.85 13.27 -20.59
C ALA A 229 23.74 14.30 -21.30
N PHE A 230 25.00 13.96 -21.59
CA PHE A 230 25.90 14.82 -22.34
C PHE A 230 25.36 15.15 -23.74
N GLY A 231 24.88 14.14 -24.49
CA GLY A 231 24.29 14.34 -25.82
C GLY A 231 23.10 15.30 -25.80
N ILE A 232 22.24 15.21 -24.77
CA ILE A 232 21.11 16.13 -24.57
C ILE A 232 21.59 17.56 -24.29
N VAL A 233 22.56 17.74 -23.38
CA VAL A 233 23.10 19.08 -23.05
C VAL A 233 23.78 19.70 -24.28
N ASN A 234 24.60 18.92 -24.98
CA ASN A 234 25.31 19.38 -26.18
C ASN A 234 24.35 19.77 -27.32
N SER A 235 23.30 18.97 -27.56
CA SER A 235 22.28 19.28 -28.57
C SER A 235 21.46 20.52 -28.20
N THR A 236 21.17 20.70 -26.91
CA THR A 236 20.41 21.87 -26.43
C THR A 236 21.22 23.16 -26.52
N HIS A 237 22.54 23.08 -26.27
CA HIS A 237 23.42 24.25 -26.27
C HIS A 237 23.90 24.65 -27.67
N ASN A 238 24.14 23.68 -28.55
CA ASN A 238 24.65 23.95 -29.90
C ASN A 238 23.53 24.05 -30.96
N ALA A 239 22.26 23.93 -30.55
CA ALA A 239 21.14 24.17 -31.46
C ALA A 239 21.25 25.61 -32.01
N PRO A 240 21.19 25.80 -33.34
CA PRO A 240 21.24 27.13 -33.93
C PRO A 240 20.13 27.97 -33.30
N SER A 241 20.53 29.02 -32.59
CA SER A 241 19.64 29.95 -31.92
C SER A 241 18.81 30.61 -33.01
N VAL A 242 17.62 30.06 -33.27
CA VAL A 242 16.62 30.72 -34.10
C VAL A 242 16.43 32.09 -33.44
N PRO A 243 16.66 33.20 -34.17
CA PRO A 243 16.63 34.53 -33.60
C PRO A 243 15.23 34.78 -33.04
N SER A 244 15.12 34.60 -31.73
CA SER A 244 13.87 34.80 -31.01
C SER A 244 13.72 36.31 -30.91
N THR A 245 12.91 36.88 -31.80
CA THR A 245 12.62 38.31 -31.93
C THR A 245 11.87 38.88 -30.73
N SER A 246 11.60 38.08 -29.70
CA SER A 246 11.04 38.53 -28.43
C SER A 246 12.16 38.74 -27.41
N SER A 247 12.23 39.94 -26.85
CA SER A 247 12.96 40.32 -25.62
C SER A 247 12.43 39.60 -24.37
N ALA A 248 12.28 38.27 -24.46
CA ALA A 248 11.71 37.44 -23.43
C ALA A 248 12.78 37.09 -22.38
N PRO A 249 12.42 37.11 -21.09
CA PRO A 249 13.33 36.82 -19.99
C PRO A 249 13.99 35.43 -20.14
N PRO A 250 15.18 35.22 -19.52
CA PRO A 250 16.00 34.02 -19.70
C PRO A 250 15.17 32.74 -19.56
N ALA A 251 15.34 31.83 -20.52
CA ALA A 251 14.56 30.62 -20.68
C ALA A 251 14.40 29.90 -19.34
N LYS A 252 13.17 29.91 -18.81
CA LYS A 252 12.81 29.11 -17.64
C LYS A 252 13.20 27.66 -17.95
N ARG A 253 13.86 27.00 -16.99
CA ARG A 253 14.29 25.59 -17.07
C ARG A 253 13.27 24.76 -17.86
N PRO A 254 13.69 23.91 -18.83
CA PRO A 254 12.77 23.04 -19.55
C PRO A 254 11.96 22.24 -18.52
N LYS A 255 10.69 22.61 -18.35
CA LYS A 255 10.03 22.43 -17.06
C LYS A 255 9.50 21.02 -16.83
N ASN A 256 9.34 20.18 -17.85
CA ASN A 256 8.64 18.90 -17.65
C ASN A 256 9.30 17.64 -18.21
N ASP A 257 10.13 17.70 -19.25
CA ASP A 257 10.86 16.50 -19.68
C ASP A 257 12.08 16.88 -20.51
N THR A 258 13.27 16.40 -20.13
CA THR A 258 14.47 16.52 -20.97
C THR A 258 14.51 15.45 -22.07
N GLY A 259 13.50 14.58 -22.16
CA GLY A 259 13.52 13.38 -22.99
C GLY A 259 14.51 12.32 -22.51
N PHE A 260 15.16 12.55 -21.37
CA PHE A 260 16.28 11.73 -20.87
C PHE A 260 15.87 10.26 -20.72
N TRP A 261 14.76 9.99 -20.04
CA TRP A 261 14.33 8.63 -19.82
C TRP A 261 13.81 7.95 -21.09
N ILE A 262 13.31 8.73 -22.06
CA ILE A 262 12.92 8.22 -23.38
C ILE A 262 14.17 7.79 -24.14
N ALA A 263 15.23 8.62 -24.13
CA ALA A 263 16.50 8.29 -24.77
C ALA A 263 17.19 7.07 -24.12
N VAL A 264 17.18 6.98 -22.79
CA VAL A 264 17.70 5.80 -22.06
C VAL A 264 16.95 4.53 -22.46
N ASP A 265 15.63 4.59 -22.51
CA ASP A 265 14.79 3.45 -22.89
C ASP A 265 14.99 3.05 -24.36
N ALA A 266 15.08 4.02 -25.26
CA ALA A 266 15.40 3.76 -26.67
C ALA A 266 16.76 3.08 -26.84
N LYS A 267 17.79 3.56 -26.14
CA LYS A 267 19.12 2.94 -26.18
C LYS A 267 19.11 1.53 -25.59
N PHE A 268 18.32 1.31 -24.55
CA PHE A 268 18.15 0.00 -23.96
C PHE A 268 17.51 -1.00 -24.94
N VAL A 269 16.43 -0.61 -25.62
CA VAL A 269 15.77 -1.44 -26.64
C VAL A 269 16.74 -1.79 -27.78
N GLU A 270 17.57 -0.83 -28.21
CA GLU A 270 18.62 -1.06 -29.21
C GLU A 270 19.62 -2.13 -28.75
N LEU A 271 20.12 -2.04 -27.52
CA LEU A 271 21.08 -3.01 -26.97
C LEU A 271 20.46 -4.41 -26.83
N VAL A 272 19.21 -4.51 -26.38
CA VAL A 272 18.49 -5.78 -26.32
C VAL A 272 18.29 -6.38 -27.70
N ALA A 273 18.00 -5.56 -28.72
CA ALA A 273 17.91 -6.03 -30.10
C ALA A 273 19.25 -6.56 -30.63
N MET A 274 20.38 -5.97 -30.21
CA MET A 274 21.72 -6.39 -30.64
C MET A 274 22.26 -7.61 -29.89
N TYR A 275 22.07 -7.68 -28.57
CA TYR A 275 22.73 -8.68 -27.71
C TYR A 275 21.77 -9.68 -27.05
N GLY A 276 20.46 -9.51 -27.25
CA GLY A 276 19.42 -10.35 -26.65
C GLY A 276 19.12 -10.00 -25.18
N ASN A 277 18.19 -10.76 -24.60
CA ASN A 277 17.70 -10.54 -23.22
C ASN A 277 18.62 -11.12 -22.13
N ASP A 278 19.62 -11.94 -22.49
CA ASP A 278 20.55 -12.53 -21.53
C ASP A 278 21.75 -11.62 -21.27
N TYR A 279 21.69 -10.87 -20.17
CA TYR A 279 22.77 -9.98 -19.70
C TYR A 279 24.10 -10.67 -19.41
N LYS A 280 24.13 -12.02 -19.39
CA LYS A 280 25.36 -12.78 -19.21
C LYS A 280 26.04 -13.13 -20.54
N ALA A 281 25.38 -12.87 -21.67
CA ALA A 281 25.96 -13.13 -22.98
C ALA A 281 27.21 -12.27 -23.23
N THR A 282 28.15 -12.80 -24.02
CA THR A 282 29.45 -12.15 -24.30
C THR A 282 29.28 -10.73 -24.87
N GLY A 283 28.28 -10.51 -25.74
CA GLY A 283 28.02 -9.20 -26.33
C GLY A 283 27.73 -8.10 -25.30
N TRP A 284 27.07 -8.43 -24.19
CA TRP A 284 26.87 -7.46 -23.09
C TRP A 284 28.19 -7.08 -22.41
N ARG A 285 29.11 -8.03 -22.22
CA ARG A 285 30.43 -7.79 -21.60
C ARG A 285 31.33 -6.93 -22.49
N GLU A 286 31.29 -7.18 -23.79
CA GLU A 286 32.01 -6.38 -24.78
C GLU A 286 31.47 -4.94 -24.80
N TRP A 287 30.14 -4.79 -24.81
CA TRP A 287 29.50 -3.48 -24.72
C TRP A 287 29.83 -2.75 -23.40
N GLU A 288 29.80 -3.44 -22.26
CA GLU A 288 30.15 -2.86 -20.96
C GLU A 288 31.57 -2.29 -20.96
N THR A 289 32.54 -3.01 -21.52
CA THR A 289 33.92 -2.52 -21.67
C THR A 289 33.99 -1.31 -22.60
N ALA A 290 33.36 -1.41 -23.77
CA ALA A 290 33.40 -0.36 -24.79
C ALA A 290 32.77 0.96 -24.32
N ILE A 291 31.61 0.91 -23.64
CA ILE A 291 30.93 2.13 -23.17
C ILE A 291 31.71 2.81 -22.03
N ILE A 292 32.41 2.03 -21.20
CA ILE A 292 33.32 2.56 -20.18
C ILE A 292 34.50 3.25 -20.84
N GLU A 293 35.16 2.62 -21.81
CA GLU A 293 36.30 3.19 -22.52
C GLU A 293 35.94 4.49 -23.25
N GLU A 294 34.78 4.53 -23.95
CA GLU A 294 34.32 5.74 -24.62
C GLU A 294 34.02 6.87 -23.63
N ASP A 295 33.42 6.55 -22.49
CA ASP A 295 33.13 7.52 -21.44
C ASP A 295 34.42 8.05 -20.78
N LEU A 296 35.41 7.20 -20.53
CA LEU A 296 36.73 7.63 -20.04
C LEU A 296 37.42 8.53 -21.07
N ALA A 297 37.44 8.15 -22.35
CA ALA A 297 38.05 8.96 -23.42
C ALA A 297 37.40 10.35 -23.56
N ARG A 298 36.10 10.46 -23.24
CA ARG A 298 35.35 11.71 -23.33
C ARG A 298 35.56 12.63 -22.13
N PHE A 299 35.61 12.08 -20.92
CA PHE A 299 35.56 12.88 -19.69
C PHE A 299 36.87 12.91 -18.88
N ASP A 300 37.76 11.93 -19.03
CA ASP A 300 39.03 11.96 -18.33
C ASP A 300 40.03 12.86 -19.05
N GLY A 301 40.53 13.90 -18.35
CA GLY A 301 41.63 14.76 -18.82
C GLY A 301 41.22 15.95 -19.69
N GLN A 302 39.94 16.14 -20.02
CA GLN A 302 39.48 17.33 -20.74
C GLN A 302 39.20 18.51 -19.78
N ALA A 303 39.44 19.74 -20.25
CA ALA A 303 38.91 20.92 -19.57
C ALA A 303 37.37 20.91 -19.66
N ASN A 304 36.69 21.50 -18.67
CA ASN A 304 35.22 21.56 -18.65
C ASN A 304 34.68 22.05 -20.02
N LEU A 305 33.94 21.18 -20.71
CA LEU A 305 33.40 21.43 -22.05
C LEU A 305 32.22 22.43 -22.04
N PHE A 306 31.68 22.73 -20.87
CA PHE A 306 30.52 23.60 -20.71
C PHE A 306 30.86 24.84 -19.89
N THR A 307 30.19 25.94 -20.21
CA THR A 307 30.31 27.19 -19.46
C THR A 307 29.75 27.04 -18.04
N GLN A 308 30.20 27.91 -17.12
CA GLN A 308 29.72 27.90 -15.72
C GLN A 308 28.20 28.09 -15.62
N GLU A 309 27.60 28.82 -16.56
CA GLU A 309 26.14 29.02 -16.63
C GLU A 309 25.40 27.70 -16.87
N VAL A 310 25.90 26.87 -17.80
CA VAL A 310 25.34 25.55 -18.09
C VAL A 310 25.53 24.61 -16.90
N ILE A 311 26.70 24.66 -16.26
CA ILE A 311 26.96 23.91 -15.01
C ILE A 311 25.92 24.30 -13.94
N ASN A 312 25.69 25.60 -13.71
CA ASN A 312 24.73 26.08 -12.71
C ASN A 312 23.29 25.71 -13.04
N LEU A 313 22.95 25.60 -14.34
CA LEU A 313 21.62 25.21 -14.80
C LEU A 313 21.31 23.75 -14.48
N TYR A 314 22.26 22.84 -14.74
CA TYR A 314 22.07 21.39 -14.62
C TYR A 314 22.57 20.80 -13.29
N ALA A 315 23.43 21.51 -12.55
CA ALA A 315 24.02 21.07 -11.29
C ALA A 315 23.93 22.14 -10.18
N PRO A 316 22.75 22.71 -9.90
CA PRO A 316 22.62 23.78 -8.91
C PRO A 316 23.02 23.29 -7.51
N GLY A 317 23.95 23.99 -6.87
CA GLY A 317 24.40 23.70 -5.49
C GLY A 317 25.32 22.48 -5.36
N VAL A 318 25.80 21.91 -6.47
CA VAL A 318 26.73 20.77 -6.45
C VAL A 318 28.20 21.20 -6.40
N TYR A 319 28.47 22.49 -6.64
CA TYR A 319 29.80 23.11 -6.72
C TYR A 319 29.99 24.30 -5.76
N ASN A 320 29.10 24.48 -4.79
CA ASN A 320 29.29 25.43 -3.69
C ASN A 320 29.84 24.72 -2.46
#